data_AF-A0A6S6XHB1-F1
#
_entry.id   AF-A0A6S6XHB1-F1
#
_cell.length_a   1.000
_cell.length_b   1.000
_cell.length_c   1.000
_cell.angle_alpha   90.00
_cell.angle_beta   90.00
_cell.angle_gamma   90.00
#
_symmetry.space_group_name_H-M   'P 1'
#
loop_
_entity.id
_entity.type
_entity.pdbx_description
1 polymer ?
#
loop_
_entity_poly.entity_id
_entity_poly.type
_entity_poly.pdbx_seq_one_letter_code
_entity_poly.pdbx_strand_id
1 'polypeptide(L)'
;MKTAKLTIGIVSIVLALIVLFQSCAAGIGSAMANSSDTSGSMGVFVAVLLIVAGIVGIAARTSKGGTIAATIIYAIAGIVGVSANGMFKDLMVWGVIAFIFAAVFLISIFKQDYSKPETKQ
;
A
#
# COMPACT_ATOMS: atom_id res chain seq x y z
N MET A 1 9.42 -9.91 14.26
CA MET A 1 8.39 -9.22 13.45
C MET A 1 8.53 -7.69 13.43
N LYS A 2 8.95 -7.02 14.52
CA LYS A 2 9.02 -5.53 14.57
C LYS A 2 9.90 -4.90 13.47
N THR A 3 11.07 -5.48 13.20
CA THR A 3 11.97 -5.03 12.11
C THR A 3 11.36 -5.28 10.74
N ALA A 4 10.75 -6.46 10.51
CA ALA A 4 10.10 -6.80 9.24
C ALA A 4 8.95 -5.85 8.89
N LYS A 5 8.10 -5.48 9.86
CA LYS A 5 7.02 -4.48 9.65
C LYS A 5 7.56 -3.11 9.30
N LEU A 6 8.68 -2.70 9.93
CA LEU A 6 9.33 -1.43 9.62
C LEU A 6 9.93 -1.45 8.21
N THR A 7 10.64 -2.51 7.83
CA THR A 7 11.19 -2.66 6.48
C THR A 7 10.09 -2.68 5.43
N ILE A 8 9.01 -3.44 5.63
CA ILE A 8 7.88 -3.50 4.67
C ILE A 8 7.17 -2.16 4.56
N GLY A 9 6.98 -1.44 5.69
CA GLY A 9 6.39 -0.12 5.65
C GLY A 9 7.23 0.89 4.87
N ILE A 10 8.55 0.89 5.06
CA ILE A 10 9.47 1.75 4.30
C ILE A 10 9.46 1.39 2.82
N VAL A 11 9.54 0.10 2.50
CA VAL A 11 9.49 -0.40 1.11
C VAL A 11 8.17 0.02 0.44
N SER A 12 7.04 -0.09 1.13
CA SER A 12 5.74 0.34 0.62
C SER A 12 5.68 1.83 0.30
N ILE A 13 6.24 2.69 1.18
CA ILE A 13 6.31 4.14 0.93
C ILE A 13 7.16 4.44 -0.32
N VAL A 14 8.31 3.77 -0.47
CA VAL A 14 9.17 3.93 -1.66
C VAL A 14 8.43 3.46 -2.92
N LEU A 15 7.74 2.31 -2.87
CA LEU A 15 6.93 1.82 -3.98
C LEU A 15 5.82 2.81 -4.36
N ALA A 16 5.15 3.40 -3.38
CA ALA A 16 4.09 4.37 -3.64
C ALA A 16 4.59 5.61 -4.39
N LEU A 17 5.83 6.05 -4.15
CA LEU A 17 6.44 7.15 -4.91
C LEU A 17 6.66 6.78 -6.39
N ILE A 18 7.01 5.52 -6.67
CA ILE A 18 7.13 5.00 -8.05
C ILE A 18 5.75 4.98 -8.72
N VAL A 19 4.72 4.48 -8.01
CA VAL A 19 3.33 4.48 -8.50
C VAL A 19 2.85 5.89 -8.81
N LEU A 20 3.17 6.86 -7.94
CA LEU A 20 2.78 8.26 -8.11
C LEU A 20 3.40 8.84 -9.39
N PHE A 21 4.70 8.62 -9.62
CA PHE A 21 5.37 9.07 -10.84
C PHE A 21 4.80 8.41 -12.11
N GLN A 22 4.54 7.10 -12.08
CA GLN A 22 3.90 6.36 -13.17
C GLN A 22 2.48 6.88 -13.44
N SER A 23 1.72 7.18 -12.39
CA SER A 23 0.36 7.69 -12.50
C SER A 23 0.31 9.12 -13.04
N CYS A 24 1.29 9.97 -12.69
CA CYS A 24 1.45 11.29 -13.30
C CYS A 24 1.81 11.18 -14.78
N ALA A 25 2.70 10.26 -15.15
CA ALA A 25 3.05 10.00 -16.55
C ALA A 25 1.84 9.49 -17.36
N ALA A 26 1.05 8.56 -16.79
CA ALA A 26 -0.19 8.08 -17.38
C ALA A 26 -1.22 9.21 -17.51
N GLY A 27 -1.37 10.06 -16.49
CA GLY A 27 -2.28 11.21 -16.53
C GLY A 27 -1.92 12.24 -17.60
N ILE A 28 -0.63 12.55 -17.76
CA ILE A 28 -0.13 13.42 -18.84
C ILE A 28 -0.34 12.75 -20.20
N GLY A 29 -0.07 11.44 -20.31
CA GLY A 29 -0.30 10.66 -21.54
C GLY A 29 -1.76 10.69 -21.97
N SER A 30 -2.70 10.49 -21.03
CA SER A 30 -4.14 10.58 -21.29
C SER A 30 -4.58 11.99 -21.69
N ALA A 31 -4.06 13.03 -21.04
CA ALA A 31 -4.36 14.43 -21.37
C ALA A 31 -3.87 14.80 -22.78
N MET A 32 -2.68 14.34 -23.16
CA MET A 32 -2.12 14.57 -24.49
C MET A 32 -2.87 13.79 -25.58
N ALA A 33 -3.37 12.59 -25.24
CA ALA A 33 -4.17 11.77 -26.15
C ALA A 33 -5.65 12.20 -26.23
N ASN A 34 -6.08 13.24 -25.49
CA ASN A 34 -7.48 13.63 -25.34
C ASN A 34 -8.41 12.47 -24.94
N SER A 35 -7.86 11.50 -24.20
CA SER A 35 -8.57 10.31 -23.73
C SER A 35 -9.26 10.62 -22.40
N SER A 36 -10.51 10.18 -22.21
CA SER A 36 -11.23 10.28 -20.93
C SER A 36 -10.80 9.21 -19.91
N ASP A 37 -9.51 8.87 -19.88
CA ASP A 37 -8.99 7.76 -19.09
C ASP A 37 -8.70 8.20 -17.65
N THR A 38 -9.44 7.62 -16.70
CA THR A 38 -9.34 7.90 -15.25
C THR A 38 -8.20 7.11 -14.57
N SER A 39 -7.35 6.44 -15.35
CA SER A 39 -6.26 5.59 -14.83
C SER A 39 -5.24 6.36 -13.99
N GLY A 40 -4.86 7.57 -14.42
CA GLY A 40 -3.88 8.40 -13.72
C GLY A 40 -4.37 8.83 -12.33
N SER A 41 -5.64 9.19 -12.17
CA SER A 41 -6.19 9.59 -10.87
C SER A 41 -6.40 8.40 -9.93
N MET A 42 -6.79 7.23 -10.47
CA MET A 42 -6.88 6.00 -9.68
C MET A 42 -5.51 5.57 -9.15
N GLY A 43 -4.45 5.69 -9.95
CA GLY A 43 -3.10 5.38 -9.53
C GLY A 43 -2.55 6.31 -8.45
N VAL A 44 -2.84 7.61 -8.53
CA VAL A 44 -2.54 8.56 -7.44
C VAL A 44 -3.30 8.18 -6.16
N PHE A 45 -4.56 7.78 -6.27
CA PHE A 45 -5.36 7.36 -5.12
C PHE A 45 -4.79 6.09 -4.45
N VAL A 46 -4.37 5.09 -5.24
CA VAL A 46 -3.69 3.89 -4.73
C VAL A 46 -2.36 4.24 -4.06
N ALA A 47 -1.57 5.16 -4.64
CA ALA A 47 -0.31 5.61 -4.05
C ALA A 47 -0.53 6.25 -2.67
N VAL A 48 -1.54 7.12 -2.53
CA VAL A 48 -1.86 7.72 -1.23
C VAL A 48 -2.26 6.66 -0.21
N LEU A 49 -3.09 5.68 -0.60
CA LEU A 49 -3.47 4.58 0.30
C LEU A 49 -2.26 3.73 0.73
N LEU A 50 -1.32 3.44 -0.17
CA LEU A 50 -0.08 2.71 0.13
C LEU A 50 0.80 3.48 1.12
N ILE A 51 0.94 4.81 0.96
CA ILE A 51 1.68 5.66 1.89
C ILE A 51 1.03 5.62 3.28
N VAL A 52 -0.30 5.81 3.36
CA VAL A 52 -1.03 5.77 4.63
C VAL A 52 -0.88 4.39 5.28
N ALA A 53 -1.05 3.30 4.53
CA ALA A 53 -0.87 1.94 5.04
C ALA A 53 0.57 1.68 5.53
N GLY A 54 1.57 2.18 4.81
CA GLY A 54 2.98 2.13 5.19
C GLY A 54 3.26 2.85 6.50
N ILE A 55 2.79 4.10 6.64
CA ILE A 55 2.96 4.90 7.86
C ILE A 55 2.26 4.25 9.05
N VAL A 56 1.00 3.81 8.90
CA VAL A 56 0.25 3.12 9.96
C VAL A 56 0.95 1.80 10.34
N GLY A 57 1.47 1.07 9.37
CA GLY A 57 2.23 -0.16 9.59
C GLY A 57 3.54 0.06 10.38
N ILE A 58 4.22 1.19 10.15
CA ILE A 58 5.43 1.60 10.90
C ILE A 58 5.05 2.10 12.30
N ALA A 59 4.16 3.09 12.38
CA ALA A 59 3.80 3.77 13.61
C ALA A 59 3.15 2.80 14.62
N ALA A 60 2.32 1.89 14.11
CA ALA A 60 1.57 0.97 14.95
C ALA A 60 2.14 -0.47 14.94
N ARG A 61 3.43 -0.63 14.59
CA ARG A 61 4.14 -1.93 14.57
C ARG A 61 4.10 -2.70 15.90
N THR A 62 3.94 -1.98 17.00
CA THR A 62 3.91 -2.51 18.38
C THR A 62 2.49 -2.89 18.85
N SER A 63 1.44 -2.43 18.16
CA SER A 63 0.03 -2.63 18.57
C SER A 63 -0.72 -3.62 17.67
N LYS A 64 -1.57 -4.48 18.25
CA LYS A 64 -2.46 -5.40 17.50
C LYS A 64 -3.37 -4.62 16.58
N GLY A 65 -4.11 -3.66 17.15
CA GLY A 65 -5.12 -2.87 16.45
C GLY A 65 -4.55 -2.10 15.27
N GLY A 66 -3.34 -1.54 15.42
CA GLY A 66 -2.72 -0.80 14.33
C GLY A 66 -2.12 -1.69 13.23
N THR A 67 -1.68 -2.91 13.55
CA THR A 67 -1.30 -3.89 12.52
C THR A 67 -2.54 -4.33 11.72
N ILE A 68 -3.70 -4.48 12.39
CA ILE A 68 -5.00 -4.77 11.75
C ILE A 68 -5.42 -3.60 10.85
N ALA A 69 -5.34 -2.37 11.34
CA ALA A 69 -5.67 -1.18 10.55
C ALA A 69 -4.81 -1.09 9.28
N ALA A 70 -3.49 -1.28 9.38
CA ALA A 70 -2.60 -1.31 8.22
C ALA A 70 -3.01 -2.40 7.21
N THR A 71 -3.37 -3.60 7.69
CA THR A 71 -3.83 -4.71 6.84
C THR A 71 -5.08 -4.33 6.04
N ILE A 72 -6.07 -3.71 6.69
CA ILE A 72 -7.32 -3.29 6.05
C ILE A 72 -7.04 -2.23 4.98
N ILE A 73 -6.18 -1.25 5.28
CA ILE A 73 -5.84 -0.19 4.33
C ILE A 73 -5.10 -0.77 3.11
N TYR A 74 -4.16 -1.71 3.30
CA TYR A 74 -3.53 -2.41 2.18
C TYR A 74 -4.52 -3.22 1.34
N ALA A 75 -5.48 -3.90 1.98
CA ALA A 75 -6.51 -4.64 1.27
C ALA A 75 -7.39 -3.72 0.43
N ILE A 76 -7.80 -2.56 0.96
CA ILE A 76 -8.56 -1.55 0.22
C ILE A 76 -7.72 -1.00 -0.94
N ALA A 77 -6.45 -0.68 -0.72
CA ALA A 77 -5.54 -0.25 -1.78
C ALA A 77 -5.42 -1.29 -2.91
N GLY A 78 -5.35 -2.58 -2.54
CA GLY A 78 -5.34 -3.69 -3.48
C GLY A 78 -6.62 -3.82 -4.30
N ILE A 79 -7.78 -3.73 -3.65
CA ILE A 79 -9.08 -3.74 -4.32
C ILE A 79 -9.17 -2.58 -5.31
N VAL A 80 -8.80 -1.36 -4.89
CA VAL A 80 -8.84 -0.19 -5.77
C VAL A 80 -7.88 -0.36 -6.95
N GLY A 81 -6.64 -0.82 -6.71
CA GLY A 81 -5.66 -1.05 -7.77
C GLY A 81 -6.07 -2.11 -8.80
N VAL A 82 -6.73 -3.20 -8.37
CA VAL A 82 -7.24 -4.23 -9.28
C VAL A 82 -8.56 -3.82 -9.96
N SER A 83 -9.39 -3.02 -9.29
CA SER A 83 -10.66 -2.53 -9.83
C SER A 83 -10.48 -1.47 -10.91
N ALA A 84 -9.34 -0.78 -10.92
CA ALA A 84 -8.94 0.17 -11.95
C ALA A 84 -8.52 -0.57 -13.25
N ASN A 85 -9.47 -1.30 -13.85
CA ASN A 85 -9.31 -1.96 -15.14
C ASN A 85 -9.34 -0.92 -16.28
N GLY A 86 -8.27 -0.13 -16.39
CA GLY A 86 -8.03 0.78 -17.50
C GLY A 86 -6.94 0.27 -18.45
N MET A 87 -6.64 1.06 -19.49
CA MET A 87 -5.61 0.82 -20.52
C MET A 87 -4.20 0.53 -19.96
N PHE A 88 -3.96 0.83 -18.69
CA PHE A 88 -2.68 0.78 -17.99
C PHE A 88 -2.58 -0.44 -17.07
N LYS A 89 -1.85 -1.46 -17.52
CA LYS A 89 -1.67 -2.74 -16.81
C LYS A 89 -0.84 -2.62 -15.53
N ASP A 90 -0.04 -1.57 -15.41
CA ASP A 90 0.79 -1.30 -14.23
C ASP A 90 -0.05 -1.20 -12.95
N LEU A 91 -1.23 -0.56 -13.01
CA LEU A 91 -2.09 -0.36 -11.85
C LEU A 91 -2.62 -1.67 -11.25
N MET A 92 -2.89 -2.66 -12.10
CA MET A 92 -3.25 -4.02 -11.68
C MET A 92 -2.10 -4.70 -10.93
N VAL A 93 -0.87 -4.57 -11.43
CA VAL A 93 0.33 -5.14 -10.78
C VAL A 93 0.51 -4.53 -9.39
N TRP A 94 0.33 -3.21 -9.26
CA TRP A 94 0.41 -2.52 -7.97
C TRP A 94 -0.69 -2.96 -7.00
N GLY A 95 -1.91 -3.19 -7.49
CA GLY A 95 -3.00 -3.76 -6.69
C GLY A 95 -2.67 -5.15 -6.14
N VAL A 96 -2.06 -6.02 -6.96
CA VAL A 96 -1.62 -7.36 -6.51
C VAL A 96 -0.50 -7.25 -5.46
N ILE A 97 0.46 -6.34 -5.64
CA ILE A 97 1.52 -6.11 -4.64
C ILE A 97 0.93 -5.60 -3.32
N ALA A 98 -0.05 -4.70 -3.35
CA ALA A 98 -0.75 -4.23 -2.16
C ALA A 98 -1.45 -5.39 -1.42
N PHE A 99 -2.04 -6.34 -2.15
CA PHE A 99 -2.60 -7.57 -1.58
C PHE A 99 -1.53 -8.46 -0.91
N ILE A 100 -0.34 -8.58 -1.50
CA ILE A 100 0.77 -9.33 -0.89
C ILE A 100 1.17 -8.68 0.44
N PHE A 101 1.28 -7.34 0.48
CA PHE A 101 1.56 -6.63 1.73
C PHE A 101 0.46 -6.81 2.78
N ALA A 102 -0.82 -6.80 2.37
CA ALA A 102 -1.93 -7.13 3.26
C ALA A 102 -1.78 -8.55 3.84
N ALA A 103 -1.47 -9.55 3.02
CA ALA A 103 -1.30 -10.93 3.48
C ALA A 103 -0.13 -11.07 4.47
N VAL A 104 1.00 -10.41 4.21
CA VAL A 104 2.17 -10.44 5.12
C VAL A 104 1.86 -9.76 6.46
N PHE A 105 1.13 -8.64 6.43
CA PHE A 105 0.66 -7.98 7.65
C PHE A 105 -0.35 -8.84 8.41
N LEU A 106 -1.25 -9.53 7.71
CA LEU A 106 -2.21 -10.47 8.28
C LEU A 106 -1.50 -11.64 8.99
N ILE A 107 -0.55 -12.29 8.33
CA ILE A 107 0.26 -13.36 8.94
C ILE A 107 1.03 -12.83 10.15
N SER A 108 1.52 -11.59 10.08
CA SER A 108 2.23 -10.94 11.20
C SER A 108 1.34 -10.72 12.42
N ILE A 109 0.01 -10.57 12.25
CA ILE A 109 -0.93 -10.45 13.37
C ILE A 109 -1.04 -11.77 14.13
N PHE A 110 -1.11 -12.90 13.41
CA PHE A 110 -1.23 -14.23 14.01
C PHE A 110 0.08 -14.73 14.64
N LYS A 111 1.23 -14.38 14.04
CA LYS A 111 2.55 -14.82 14.54
C LYS A 111 3.18 -13.90 15.59
N GLN A 112 2.70 -12.67 15.77
CA GLN A 112 3.27 -11.77 16.76
C GLN A 112 2.55 -11.92 18.11
N ASP A 113 3.31 -12.26 19.15
CA ASP A 113 2.87 -12.12 20.54
C ASP A 113 2.94 -10.65 20.94
N TYR A 114 1.79 -10.06 21.25
CA TYR A 114 1.68 -8.66 21.70
C TYR A 114 1.66 -8.54 23.23
N SER A 115 1.81 -9.65 23.95
CA SER A 115 1.68 -9.74 25.41
C SER A 115 2.94 -9.33 26.18
N LYS A 116 4.07 -9.04 25.52
CA LYS A 116 5.29 -8.59 26.20
C LYS A 116 5.39 -7.06 26.14
N PRO A 117 5.19 -6.34 27.26
CA PRO A 117 5.49 -4.92 27.30
C PRO A 117 6.98 -4.73 26.98
N GLU A 118 7.29 -3.71 26.20
CA GLU A 118 8.66 -3.33 25.88
C GLU A 118 9.42 -3.03 27.17
N THR A 119 10.17 -4.01 27.68
CA THR A 119 11.24 -3.74 28.64
C THR A 119 12.26 -2.93 27.85
N LYS A 120 12.19 -1.60 27.99
CA LYS A 120 13.22 -0.68 27.53
C LYS A 120 14.53 -1.13 28.19
N GLN A 121 15.46 -1.66 27.40
CA GLN A 121 16.88 -1.66 27.74
C GLN A 121 17.49 -0.38 27.17
#